data_AF-A0A7V9HDS0-F1
#
_entry.id   AF-A0A7V9HDS0-F1
#
_cell.length_a   1.000
_cell.length_b   1.000
_cell.length_c   1.000
_cell.angle_alpha   90.00
_cell.angle_beta   90.00
_cell.angle_gamma   90.00
#
_symmetry.space_group_name_H-M   'P 1'
#
loop_
_entity.id
_entity.type
_entity.pdbx_description
1 polymer ?
#
loop_
_entity_poly.entity_id
_entity_poly.type
_entity_poly.pdbx_seq_one_letter_code
_entity_poly.pdbx_strand_id
1 'polypeptide(L)'
;MTTQTMARLEAPRWRMLAAGPAVAIVTVVTALVATDAAGVTLRDPDHVAALYLALVGCAMALLVGLDIAVRAGHRSGTRRPSRAAMAGVRRERWTLGRGIAVGSALISFYVSYMAYRNLKSVVPLLRPGELFDVQLADLDRGLFAGNDPAALFHTLLGTGITTHVLSTAYVAFIVFLPLSLAL
;
A
#
# COMPACT_ATOMS: atom_id res chain seq x y z
N MET A 1 -32.58 27.30 -15.62
CA MET A 1 -31.58 26.70 -16.52
C MET A 1 -30.29 26.50 -15.71
N THR A 2 -29.92 25.34 -15.18
CA THR A 2 -30.53 24.01 -15.11
C THR A 2 -29.95 23.33 -13.87
N THR A 3 -30.81 22.76 -13.03
CA THR A 3 -30.50 22.07 -11.76
C THR A 3 -29.74 20.74 -11.93
N GLN A 4 -29.14 20.51 -13.11
CA GLN A 4 -28.51 19.25 -13.51
C GLN A 4 -26.99 19.22 -13.31
N THR A 5 -26.32 20.37 -13.09
CA THR A 5 -24.84 20.40 -13.04
C THR A 5 -24.26 20.03 -11.67
N MET A 6 -25.07 19.98 -10.60
CA MET A 6 -24.59 19.64 -9.24
C MET A 6 -24.83 18.20 -8.81
N ALA A 7 -25.43 17.36 -9.66
CA ALA A 7 -25.84 16.00 -9.31
C ALA A 7 -25.32 14.97 -10.31
N ARG A 8 -24.02 14.67 -10.25
CA ARG A 8 -23.43 13.37 -10.64
C ARG A 8 -22.01 13.29 -10.09
N LEU A 9 -21.90 13.19 -8.77
CA LEU A 9 -20.81 12.37 -8.22
C LEU A 9 -21.19 10.93 -8.63
N GLU A 10 -20.75 10.51 -9.82
CA GLU A 10 -21.04 9.17 -10.32
C GLU A 10 -20.64 8.18 -9.22
N ALA A 11 -21.60 7.35 -8.79
CA ALA A 11 -21.28 6.22 -7.94
C ALA A 11 -20.07 5.49 -8.56
N PRO A 12 -19.06 5.08 -7.75
CA PRO A 12 -17.86 4.46 -8.28
C PRO A 12 -18.29 3.37 -9.27
N ARG A 13 -17.92 3.56 -10.54
CA ARG A 13 -18.38 2.70 -11.64
C ARG A 13 -18.06 1.28 -11.20
N TRP A 14 -19.00 0.34 -11.30
CA TRP A 14 -18.87 -1.02 -10.74
C TRP A 14 -17.50 -1.68 -11.02
N ARG A 15 -16.88 -1.36 -12.16
CA ARG A 15 -15.52 -1.75 -12.55
C ARG A 15 -14.46 -1.35 -11.52
N MET A 16 -14.54 -0.15 -10.96
CA MET A 16 -13.63 0.36 -9.92
C MET A 16 -13.76 -0.42 -8.61
N LEU A 17 -14.98 -0.85 -8.28
CA LEU A 17 -15.23 -1.68 -7.09
C LEU A 17 -14.78 -3.13 -7.30
N ALA A 18 -14.93 -3.65 -8.51
CA ALA A 18 -14.61 -5.05 -8.84
C ALA A 18 -13.12 -5.29 -9.16
N ALA A 19 -12.41 -4.29 -9.67
CA ALA A 19 -11.04 -4.46 -10.16
C ALA A 19 -10.06 -4.94 -9.07
N GLY A 20 -10.06 -4.27 -7.91
CA GLY A 20 -9.21 -4.67 -6.78
C GLY A 20 -9.48 -6.12 -6.35
N PRO A 21 -10.72 -6.47 -5.98
CA PRO A 21 -11.07 -7.83 -5.57
C PRO A 21 -10.74 -8.88 -6.64
N ALA A 22 -10.97 -8.58 -7.92
CA ALA A 22 -10.62 -9.50 -9.00
C ALA A 22 -9.10 -9.76 -9.06
N VAL A 23 -8.27 -8.72 -8.97
CA VAL A 23 -6.80 -8.86 -8.93
C VAL A 23 -6.38 -9.67 -7.70
N ALA A 24 -6.97 -9.40 -6.54
CA ALA A 24 -6.69 -10.12 -5.30
C ALA A 24 -7.03 -11.61 -5.41
N ILE A 25 -8.20 -11.95 -5.97
CA ILE A 25 -8.61 -13.33 -6.19
C ILE A 25 -7.63 -14.03 -7.14
N VAL A 26 -7.32 -13.42 -8.29
CA VAL A 26 -6.40 -14.01 -9.28
C VAL A 26 -5.01 -14.24 -8.68
N THR A 27 -4.47 -13.24 -7.97
CA THR A 27 -3.15 -13.38 -7.33
C THR A 27 -3.14 -14.42 -6.23
N VAL A 28 -4.18 -14.50 -5.38
CA VAL A 28 -4.30 -15.54 -4.35
C VAL A 28 -4.40 -16.93 -4.95
N VAL A 29 -5.26 -17.13 -5.97
CA VAL A 29 -5.38 -18.42 -6.64
C VAL A 29 -4.05 -18.82 -7.26
N THR A 30 -3.37 -17.90 -7.93
CA THR A 30 -2.03 -18.16 -8.50
C THR A 30 -1.02 -18.52 -7.41
N ALA A 31 -1.03 -17.81 -6.28
CA ALA A 31 -0.16 -18.08 -5.15
C ALA A 31 -0.41 -19.47 -4.57
N LEU A 32 -1.68 -19.85 -4.35
CA LEU A 32 -2.05 -21.18 -3.84
C LEU A 32 -1.54 -22.29 -4.76
N VAL A 33 -1.78 -22.16 -6.07
CA VAL A 33 -1.30 -23.13 -7.07
C VAL A 33 0.23 -23.23 -7.08
N ALA A 34 0.92 -22.09 -7.05
CA ALA A 34 2.39 -22.06 -7.10
C ALA A 34 3.03 -22.60 -5.80
N THR A 35 2.45 -22.30 -4.64
CA THR A 35 2.94 -22.81 -3.35
C THR A 35 2.71 -24.31 -3.24
N ASP A 36 1.56 -24.80 -3.69
CA ASP A 36 1.24 -26.23 -3.74
C ASP A 36 2.23 -26.99 -4.64
N ALA A 37 2.47 -26.47 -5.85
CA ALA A 37 3.45 -27.04 -6.78
C ALA A 37 4.89 -27.03 -6.22
N ALA A 38 5.23 -26.05 -5.37
CA ALA A 38 6.52 -25.96 -4.69
C ALA A 38 6.60 -26.80 -3.39
N GLY A 39 5.52 -27.48 -2.99
CA GLY A 39 5.46 -28.28 -1.77
C GLY A 39 5.50 -27.45 -0.48
N VAL A 40 5.11 -26.17 -0.53
CA VAL A 40 5.06 -25.27 0.64
C VAL A 40 3.66 -24.71 0.85
N THR A 41 3.37 -24.29 2.08
CA THR A 41 2.08 -23.65 2.39
C THR A 41 2.11 -22.15 2.11
N LEU A 42 0.96 -21.59 1.72
CA LEU A 42 0.76 -20.14 1.69
C LEU A 42 0.97 -19.57 3.10
N ARG A 43 1.84 -18.57 3.23
CA ARG A 43 2.25 -17.99 4.52
C ARG A 43 2.27 -16.46 4.46
N ASP A 44 2.07 -15.80 5.59
CA ASP A 44 2.47 -14.40 5.78
C ASP A 44 3.61 -14.37 6.81
N PRO A 45 4.87 -14.59 6.38
CA PRO A 45 6.01 -14.55 7.29
C PRO A 45 6.06 -13.19 8.00
N ASP A 46 6.22 -13.25 9.33
CA ASP A 46 6.28 -12.11 10.25
C ASP A 46 5.02 -11.24 10.28
N HIS A 47 3.88 -11.75 9.79
CA HIS A 47 2.59 -11.06 9.75
C HIS A 47 2.65 -9.68 9.09
N VAL A 48 3.58 -9.48 8.14
CA VAL A 48 3.88 -8.15 7.60
C VAL A 48 2.69 -7.62 6.80
N ALA A 49 2.00 -8.46 6.02
CA ALA A 49 0.83 -8.00 5.28
C ALA A 49 -0.32 -7.62 6.23
N ALA A 50 -0.57 -8.44 7.26
CA ALA A 50 -1.57 -8.15 8.28
C ALA A 50 -1.23 -6.88 9.09
N LEU A 51 0.03 -6.73 9.50
CA LEU A 51 0.52 -5.57 10.23
C LEU A 51 0.38 -4.29 9.40
N TYR A 52 0.80 -4.31 8.13
CA TYR A 52 0.65 -3.13 7.28
C TYR A 52 -0.81 -2.80 6.98
N LEU A 53 -1.67 -3.80 6.77
CA LEU A 53 -3.11 -3.57 6.64
C LEU A 53 -3.67 -2.86 7.89
N ALA A 54 -3.27 -3.31 9.09
CA ALA A 54 -3.68 -2.69 10.34
C ALA A 54 -3.13 -1.26 10.48
N LEU A 55 -1.82 -1.06 10.26
CA LEU A 55 -1.17 0.25 10.39
C LEU A 55 -1.74 1.27 9.40
N VAL A 56 -1.86 0.91 8.13
CA VAL A 56 -2.40 1.79 7.08
C VAL A 56 -3.90 1.99 7.28
N GLY A 57 -4.65 0.96 7.66
CA GLY A 57 -6.06 1.08 8.03
C GLY A 57 -6.28 2.06 9.20
N CYS A 58 -5.47 1.96 10.25
CA CYS A 58 -5.50 2.87 11.39
C CYS A 58 -5.08 4.30 11.01
N ALA A 59 -4.01 4.46 10.25
CA ALA A 59 -3.55 5.77 9.77
C ALA A 59 -4.61 6.45 8.91
N MET A 60 -5.23 5.70 8.00
CA MET A 60 -6.32 6.18 7.16
C MET A 60 -7.54 6.58 8.01
N ALA A 61 -7.96 5.74 8.96
CA ALA A 61 -9.07 6.06 9.86
C ALA A 61 -8.80 7.34 10.67
N LEU A 62 -7.55 7.54 11.13
CA LEU A 62 -7.12 8.72 11.86
C LEU A 62 -7.14 9.97 10.98
N LEU A 63 -6.61 9.91 9.76
CA LEU A 63 -6.61 11.01 8.80
C LEU A 63 -8.04 11.40 8.40
N VAL A 64 -8.91 10.42 8.19
CA VAL A 64 -10.34 10.65 7.92
C VAL A 64 -11.03 11.30 9.12
N GLY A 65 -10.77 10.81 10.34
CA GLY A 65 -11.28 11.41 11.57
C GLY A 65 -10.81 12.86 11.74
N LEU A 66 -9.55 13.14 11.42
CA LEU A 66 -8.97 14.48 11.47
C LEU A 66 -9.59 15.41 10.43
N ASP A 67 -9.75 14.97 9.17
CA ASP A 67 -10.42 15.74 8.11
C ASP A 67 -11.86 16.10 8.52
N ILE A 68 -12.60 15.15 9.09
CA ILE A 68 -13.96 15.39 9.61
C ILE A 68 -13.94 16.39 10.75
N ALA A 69 -13.04 16.23 11.73
CA ALA A 69 -12.95 17.10 12.90
C ALA A 69 -12.56 18.53 12.54
N VAL A 70 -11.54 18.70 11.70
CA VAL A 70 -11.06 20.02 11.24
C VAL A 70 -12.18 20.75 10.49
N ARG A 71 -12.85 20.07 9.55
CA ARG A 71 -13.94 20.69 8.78
C ARG A 71 -15.16 21.00 9.63
N ALA A 72 -15.54 20.09 10.53
CA ALA A 72 -16.64 20.35 11.45
C ALA A 72 -16.35 21.56 12.34
N GLY A 73 -15.10 21.69 12.82
CA GLY A 73 -14.65 22.83 13.61
C GLY A 73 -14.67 24.14 12.84
N HIS A 74 -14.22 24.14 11.58
CA HIS A 74 -14.33 25.32 10.70
C HIS A 74 -15.78 25.72 10.46
N ARG A 75 -16.71 24.77 10.26
CA ARG A 75 -18.14 25.07 10.06
C ARG A 75 -18.83 25.59 11.33
N SER A 76 -18.44 25.09 12.50
CA SER A 76 -19.01 25.52 13.78
C SER A 76 -18.33 26.75 14.38
N GLY A 77 -17.22 27.22 13.80
CA GLY A 77 -16.40 28.29 14.38
C GLY A 77 -15.71 27.90 15.69
N THR A 78 -15.53 26.60 15.96
CA THR A 78 -14.94 26.12 17.22
C THR A 78 -13.84 25.10 16.97
N ARG A 79 -12.84 25.04 17.88
CA ARG A 79 -11.78 24.02 17.80
C ARG A 79 -12.25 22.62 18.25
N ARG A 80 -13.42 22.54 18.90
CA ARG A 80 -14.02 21.30 19.44
C ARG A 80 -15.46 21.17 18.94
N PRO A 81 -15.68 20.70 17.71
CA PRO A 81 -17.02 20.54 17.16
C PRO A 81 -17.81 19.46 17.92
N SER A 82 -19.14 19.60 17.94
CA SER A 82 -20.02 18.59 18.54
C SER A 82 -20.06 17.30 17.71
N ARG A 83 -20.42 16.18 18.34
CA ARG A 83 -20.61 14.89 17.64
C ARG A 83 -21.64 15.00 16.50
N ALA A 84 -22.67 15.83 16.67
CA ALA A 84 -23.68 16.07 15.64
C ALA A 84 -23.10 16.78 14.42
N ALA A 85 -22.26 17.80 14.64
CA ALA A 85 -21.56 18.51 13.56
C ALA A 85 -20.61 17.59 12.80
N MET A 86 -19.83 16.77 13.51
CA MET A 86 -18.95 15.75 12.92
C MET A 86 -19.74 14.71 12.11
N ALA A 87 -20.89 14.25 12.63
CA ALA A 87 -21.75 13.30 11.93
C ALA A 87 -22.35 13.89 10.64
N GLY A 88 -22.67 15.19 10.63
CA GLY A 88 -23.07 15.92 9.43
C GLY A 88 -21.99 15.88 8.34
N VAL A 89 -20.78 16.32 8.67
CA VAL A 89 -19.62 16.29 7.75
C VAL A 89 -19.32 14.88 7.27
N ARG A 90 -19.35 13.88 8.16
CA ARG A 90 -19.14 12.47 7.80
C ARG A 90 -20.15 12.01 6.76
N ARG A 91 -21.44 12.27 6.95
CA ARG A 91 -22.50 11.81 6.02
C ARG A 91 -22.39 12.45 4.64
N GLU A 92 -21.96 13.72 4.58
CA GLU A 92 -21.76 14.42 3.32
C GLU A 92 -20.54 13.91 2.54
N ARG A 93 -19.41 13.67 3.22
CA ARG A 93 -18.12 13.41 2.56
C ARG A 93 -17.71 11.94 2.51
N TRP A 94 -18.12 11.17 3.51
CA TRP A 94 -17.83 9.74 3.69
C TRP A 94 -19.11 8.92 3.60
N THR A 95 -19.63 8.85 2.37
CA THR A 95 -20.77 7.98 2.05
C THR A 95 -20.39 6.51 2.24
N LEU A 96 -21.38 5.65 2.48
CA LEU A 96 -21.17 4.21 2.60
C LEU A 96 -20.47 3.64 1.35
N GLY A 97 -20.86 4.10 0.16
CA GLY A 97 -20.24 3.70 -1.11
C GLY A 97 -18.76 4.08 -1.20
N ARG A 98 -18.37 5.28 -0.73
CA ARG A 98 -16.95 5.67 -0.66
C ARG A 98 -16.18 4.81 0.33
N GLY A 99 -16.77 4.54 1.50
CA GLY A 99 -16.17 3.67 2.51
C GLY A 99 -15.93 2.25 1.98
N ILE A 100 -16.91 1.67 1.29
CA ILE A 100 -16.79 0.36 0.64
C ILE A 100 -15.70 0.39 -0.43
N ALA A 101 -15.66 1.40 -1.31
CA ALA A 101 -14.67 1.51 -2.36
C ALA A 101 -13.23 1.57 -1.82
N VAL A 102 -13.01 2.41 -0.80
CA VAL A 102 -11.71 2.58 -0.17
C VAL A 102 -11.31 1.31 0.59
N GLY A 103 -12.24 0.73 1.38
CA GLY A 103 -12.00 -0.51 2.10
C GLY A 103 -11.70 -1.69 1.17
N SER A 104 -12.46 -1.82 0.07
CA SER A 104 -12.22 -2.87 -0.92
C SER A 104 -10.86 -2.70 -1.59
N ALA A 105 -10.47 -1.48 -1.93
CA ALA A 105 -9.16 -1.21 -2.53
C ALA A 105 -8.03 -1.56 -1.56
N LEU A 106 -8.13 -1.13 -0.29
CA LEU A 106 -7.14 -1.38 0.74
C LEU A 106 -6.96 -2.89 1.02
N ILE A 107 -8.07 -3.61 1.24
CA ILE A 107 -8.04 -5.04 1.49
C ILE A 107 -7.48 -5.77 0.27
N SER A 108 -7.95 -5.45 -0.93
CA SER A 108 -7.49 -6.09 -2.16
C SER A 108 -6.00 -5.89 -2.38
N PHE A 109 -5.49 -4.69 -2.10
CA PHE A 109 -4.06 -4.39 -2.20
C PHE A 109 -3.24 -5.28 -1.28
N TYR A 110 -3.59 -5.36 0.01
CA TYR A 110 -2.82 -6.14 0.98
C TYR A 110 -2.94 -7.65 0.80
N VAL A 111 -4.11 -8.14 0.37
CA VAL A 111 -4.29 -9.54 -0.02
C VAL A 111 -3.44 -9.88 -1.24
N SER A 112 -3.44 -9.02 -2.27
CA SER A 112 -2.60 -9.20 -3.46
C SER A 112 -1.12 -9.14 -3.11
N TYR A 113 -0.72 -8.21 -2.24
CA TYR A 113 0.65 -8.06 -1.76
C TYR A 113 1.14 -9.32 -1.01
N MET A 114 0.32 -9.87 -0.11
CA MET A 114 0.61 -11.12 0.59
C MET A 114 0.77 -12.28 -0.40
N ALA A 115 -0.17 -12.43 -1.34
CA ALA A 115 -0.10 -13.47 -2.36
C ALA A 115 1.14 -13.34 -3.25
N TYR A 116 1.48 -12.11 -3.66
CA TYR A 116 2.68 -11.81 -4.44
C TYR A 116 3.97 -12.16 -3.69
N ARG A 117 4.07 -11.90 -2.38
CA ARG A 117 5.22 -12.30 -1.57
C ARG A 117 5.45 -13.81 -1.60
N ASN A 118 4.37 -14.59 -1.52
CA ASN A 118 4.43 -16.05 -1.63
C ASN A 118 4.91 -16.46 -3.02
N LEU A 119 4.31 -15.90 -4.07
CA LEU A 119 4.71 -16.17 -5.47
C LEU A 119 6.20 -15.91 -5.68
N LYS A 120 6.68 -14.75 -5.23
CA LYS A 120 8.10 -14.40 -5.33
C LYS A 120 8.98 -15.39 -4.56
N SER A 121 8.57 -15.81 -3.36
CA SER A 121 9.39 -16.69 -2.52
C SER A 121 9.58 -18.11 -3.06
N VAL A 122 8.62 -18.61 -3.86
CA VAL A 122 8.68 -19.98 -4.38
C VAL A 122 9.40 -20.09 -5.73
N VAL A 123 9.76 -18.98 -6.37
CA VAL A 123 10.47 -18.99 -7.66
C VAL A 123 11.74 -19.86 -7.63
N PRO A 124 12.63 -19.76 -6.61
CA PRO A 124 13.82 -20.60 -6.55
C PRO A 124 13.51 -22.09 -6.38
N LEU A 125 12.38 -22.42 -5.75
CA LEU A 125 11.94 -23.81 -5.53
C LEU A 125 11.36 -24.42 -6.81
N LEU A 126 10.62 -23.62 -7.57
CA LEU A 126 10.05 -24.04 -8.85
C LEU A 126 11.08 -24.07 -9.98
N ARG A 127 12.17 -23.31 -9.86
CA ARG A 127 13.21 -23.19 -10.89
C ARG A 127 14.63 -23.22 -10.30
N PRO A 128 15.04 -24.34 -9.68
CA PRO A 128 16.33 -24.43 -8.98
C PRO A 128 17.55 -24.23 -9.90
N GLY A 129 17.42 -24.48 -11.20
CA GLY A 129 18.49 -24.28 -12.19
C GLY A 129 18.50 -22.92 -12.89
N GLU A 130 17.50 -22.06 -12.66
CA GLU A 130 17.38 -20.74 -13.30
C GLU A 130 17.55 -19.61 -12.27
N LEU A 131 18.61 -19.69 -11.47
CA LEU A 131 18.98 -18.63 -10.54
C LEU A 131 19.90 -17.63 -11.23
N PHE A 132 19.60 -16.35 -11.03
CA PHE A 132 20.29 -15.24 -11.70
C PHE A 132 21.16 -14.41 -10.75
N ASP A 133 21.36 -14.86 -9.50
CA ASP A 133 22.05 -14.09 -8.46
C ASP A 133 23.48 -13.72 -8.87
N VAL A 134 24.21 -14.66 -9.49
CA VAL A 134 25.60 -14.43 -9.93
C VAL A 134 25.63 -13.46 -11.10
N GLN A 135 24.77 -13.65 -12.10
CA GLN A 135 24.69 -12.81 -13.29
C GLN A 135 24.29 -11.37 -12.95
N LEU A 136 23.35 -11.20 -12.01
CA LEU A 136 22.97 -9.88 -11.51
C LEU A 136 24.10 -9.24 -10.71
N ALA A 137 24.80 -9.99 -9.86
CA ALA A 137 25.96 -9.48 -9.12
C ALA A 137 27.12 -9.09 -10.06
N ASP A 138 27.33 -9.83 -11.13
CA ASP A 138 28.36 -9.52 -12.13
C ASP A 138 27.97 -8.33 -13.00
N LEU A 139 26.68 -8.19 -13.33
CA LEU A 139 26.14 -6.98 -13.97
C LEU A 139 26.39 -5.75 -13.09
N ASP A 140 26.05 -5.84 -11.80
CA ASP A 140 26.28 -4.78 -10.83
C ASP A 140 27.77 -4.40 -10.78
N ARG A 141 28.67 -5.38 -10.63
CA ARG A 141 30.12 -5.10 -10.67
C ARG A 141 30.54 -4.47 -11.99
N GLY A 142 30.02 -4.94 -13.12
CA GLY A 142 30.30 -4.39 -14.45
C GLY A 142 29.92 -2.90 -14.56
N LEU A 143 28.74 -2.52 -14.05
CA LEU A 143 28.28 -1.13 -14.00
C LEU A 143 29.16 -0.24 -13.11
N PHE A 144 29.81 -0.84 -12.10
CA PHE A 144 30.68 -0.15 -11.14
C PHE A 144 32.17 -0.42 -11.36
N ALA A 145 32.56 -0.67 -12.62
CA ALA A 145 33.96 -0.85 -13.05
C ALA A 145 34.71 -1.95 -12.27
N GLY A 146 34.03 -3.06 -11.99
CA GLY A 146 34.53 -4.22 -11.24
C GLY A 146 34.39 -4.11 -9.72
N ASN A 147 33.91 -2.98 -9.19
CA ASN A 147 33.75 -2.79 -7.76
C ASN A 147 32.40 -3.30 -7.26
N ASP A 148 32.38 -3.77 -6.01
CA ASP A 148 31.12 -4.01 -5.31
C ASP A 148 30.42 -2.67 -5.03
N PRO A 149 29.20 -2.43 -5.53
CA PRO A 149 28.54 -1.13 -5.41
C PRO A 149 28.24 -0.77 -3.96
N ALA A 150 27.89 -1.76 -3.12
CA ALA A 150 27.60 -1.51 -1.72
C ALA A 150 28.85 -1.04 -0.97
N ALA A 151 29.99 -1.72 -1.16
CA ALA A 151 31.27 -1.30 -0.61
C ALA A 151 31.67 0.09 -1.10
N LEU A 152 31.57 0.34 -2.41
CA LEU A 152 31.91 1.62 -3.01
C LEU A 152 31.09 2.76 -2.40
N PHE A 153 29.76 2.62 -2.35
CA PHE A 153 28.90 3.66 -1.79
C PHE A 153 29.13 3.86 -0.29
N HIS A 154 29.39 2.79 0.48
CA HIS A 154 29.75 2.95 1.89
C HIS A 154 31.08 3.68 2.08
N THR A 155 32.06 3.50 1.21
CA THR A 155 33.31 4.26 1.24
C THR A 155 33.11 5.72 0.85
N LEU A 156 32.32 6.00 -0.18
CA LEU A 156 32.12 7.36 -0.70
C LEU A 156 31.19 8.21 0.17
N LEU A 157 30.09 7.62 0.62
CA LEU A 157 29.02 8.31 1.33
C LEU A 157 29.14 8.17 2.86
N GLY A 158 29.96 7.21 3.31
CA GLY A 158 30.03 6.79 4.71
C GLY A 158 28.81 5.96 5.13
N THR A 159 28.90 5.41 6.34
CA THR A 159 27.82 4.60 6.95
C THR A 159 27.07 5.33 8.07
N GLY A 160 27.38 6.62 8.30
CA GLY A 160 26.80 7.44 9.36
C GLY A 160 25.54 8.19 8.93
N ILE A 161 25.61 9.53 8.94
CA ILE A 161 24.45 10.42 8.69
C ILE A 161 23.79 10.12 7.34
N THR A 162 24.57 9.88 6.28
CA THR A 162 24.06 9.61 4.94
C THR A 162 23.15 8.38 4.90
N THR A 163 23.52 7.32 5.61
CA THR A 163 22.68 6.11 5.74
C THR A 163 21.33 6.43 6.36
N HIS A 164 21.29 7.25 7.42
CA HIS A 164 20.05 7.64 8.06
C HIS A 164 19.17 8.50 7.16
N VAL A 165 19.76 9.42 6.38
CA VAL A 165 19.02 10.25 5.42
C VAL A 165 18.42 9.38 4.31
N LEU A 166 19.21 8.51 3.69
CA LEU A 166 18.75 7.61 2.62
C LEU A 166 17.69 6.63 3.12
N SER A 167 17.90 6.05 4.30
CA SER A 167 16.93 5.17 4.96
C SER A 167 15.63 5.91 5.27
N THR A 168 15.69 7.15 5.76
CA THR A 168 14.50 7.97 6.01
C THR A 168 13.72 8.23 4.72
N ALA A 169 14.41 8.56 3.62
CA ALA A 169 13.77 8.75 2.31
C ALA A 169 13.08 7.46 1.82
N TYR A 170 13.74 6.31 1.99
CA TYR A 170 13.17 5.00 1.66
C TYR A 170 11.93 4.69 2.52
N VAL A 171 11.99 4.89 3.84
CA VAL A 171 10.87 4.63 4.74
C VAL A 171 9.73 5.63 4.56
N ALA A 172 10.03 6.88 4.18
CA ALA A 172 9.02 7.90 3.90
C ALA A 172 8.07 7.46 2.77
N PHE A 173 8.54 6.66 1.80
CA PHE A 173 7.68 6.06 0.79
C PHE A 173 6.57 5.17 1.36
N ILE A 174 6.86 4.47 2.48
CA ILE A 174 5.86 3.65 3.19
C ILE A 174 4.77 4.53 3.81
N VAL A 175 5.13 5.72 4.31
CA VAL A 175 4.18 6.71 4.86
C VAL A 175 3.41 7.45 3.77
N PHE A 176 4.00 7.62 2.58
CA PHE A 176 3.36 8.28 1.45
C PHE A 176 2.11 7.53 0.96
N LEU A 177 2.14 6.18 0.98
CA LEU A 177 1.02 5.33 0.59
C LEU A 177 -0.30 5.66 1.33
N PRO A 178 -0.38 5.62 2.68
CA PRO A 178 -1.59 6.01 3.40
C PRO A 178 -2.00 7.47 3.16
N LEU A 179 -1.03 8.38 3.03
CA LEU A 179 -1.31 9.79 2.80
C LEU A 179 -2.02 10.03 1.45
N SER A 180 -1.58 9.33 0.41
CA SER A 180 -2.15 9.43 -0.93
C SER A 180 -3.58 8.89 -1.05
N LEU A 181 -3.96 7.94 -0.19
CA LEU A 181 -5.31 7.37 -0.13
C LEU A 181 -6.30 8.24 0.65
N ALA A 182 -5.80 9.06 1.60
CA ALA A 182 -6.62 9.86 2.48
C ALA A 182 -6.95 11.27 1.94
N LEU A 183 -6.04 11.85 1.14
CA LEU A 183 -6.17 13.18 0.52
C LEU A 183 -7.09 13.14 -0.71
#